data_AF-A0A699KRK0-F1
#
_entry.id   AF-A0A699KRK0-F1
#
_cell.length_a   1.000
_cell.length_b   1.000
_cell.length_c   1.000
_cell.angle_alpha   90.00
_cell.angle_beta   90.00
_cell.angle_gamma   90.00
#
_symmetry.space_group_name_H-M   'P 1'
#
loop_
_entity.id
_entity.type
_entity.pdbx_description
1 polymer ?
#
loop_
_entity_poly.entity_id
_entity_poly.type
_entity_poly.pdbx_seq_one_letter_code
_entity_poly.pdbx_strand_id
1 'polypeptide(L)'
;MGETEDVMQELLKVEFELQDVQDEIKRLLDKQEKLYERQSELKAVLESYQDLEKPQQDNAAPQPENWSGSFEWDNEADDIRFNIFGIPSYRANQREIINAVMSGRDVLVIMAAGGGKSLCYQLPALLRDGIALVISPL
;
A
#
# COMPACT_ATOMS: atom_id res chain seq x y z
N MET A 1 4.69 -62.10 -9.15
CA MET A 1 3.86 -61.55 -10.24
C MET A 1 2.82 -60.59 -9.69
N GLY A 2 2.07 -60.92 -8.63
CA GLY A 2 1.09 -59.98 -8.04
C GLY A 2 1.66 -58.66 -7.50
N GLU A 3 2.79 -58.68 -6.78
CA GLU A 3 3.41 -57.44 -6.26
C GLU A 3 3.89 -56.49 -7.36
N THR A 4 4.35 -57.03 -8.49
CA THR A 4 4.79 -56.24 -9.65
C THR A 4 3.59 -55.57 -10.34
N GLU A 5 2.43 -56.21 -10.31
CA GLU A 5 1.19 -55.72 -10.91
C GLU A 5 0.56 -54.61 -10.07
N ASP A 6 0.59 -54.73 -8.74
CA ASP A 6 0.17 -53.67 -7.81
C ASP A 6 1.03 -52.40 -7.95
N VAL A 7 2.35 -52.53 -8.01
CA VAL A 7 3.27 -51.40 -8.21
C VAL A 7 3.03 -50.72 -9.57
N MET A 8 2.69 -51.50 -10.60
CA MET A 8 2.39 -50.96 -11.93
C MET A 8 1.06 -50.19 -11.94
N GLN A 9 0.04 -50.66 -11.20
CA GLN A 9 -1.23 -49.93 -11.04
C GLN A 9 -1.03 -48.61 -10.27
N GLU A 10 -0.22 -48.63 -9.21
CA GLU A 10 0.09 -47.42 -8.45
C GLU A 10 0.88 -46.42 -9.29
N LEU A 11 1.84 -46.88 -10.08
CA LEU A 11 2.59 -46.03 -11.01
C LEU A 11 1.67 -45.36 -12.03
N LEU A 12 0.74 -46.09 -12.65
CA LEU A 12 -0.22 -45.53 -13.60
C LEU A 12 -1.10 -44.45 -12.96
N LYS A 13 -1.49 -44.65 -11.70
CA LYS A 13 -2.27 -43.66 -10.96
C LYS A 13 -1.46 -42.38 -10.72
N VAL A 14 -0.20 -42.51 -10.31
CA VAL A 14 0.70 -41.37 -10.10
C VAL A 14 0.98 -40.64 -11.41
N GLU A 15 1.17 -41.35 -12.52
CA GLU A 15 1.35 -40.76 -13.85
C GLU A 15 0.12 -39.93 -14.27
N PHE A 16 -1.08 -40.43 -14.00
CA PHE A 16 -2.31 -39.70 -14.27
C PHE A 16 -2.44 -38.43 -13.42
N GLU A 17 -2.19 -38.51 -12.11
CA GLU A 17 -2.20 -37.34 -11.22
C GLU A 17 -1.14 -36.30 -11.63
N LEU A 18 0.05 -36.75 -12.02
CA LEU A 18 1.09 -35.86 -12.55
C LEU A 18 0.64 -35.15 -13.82
N GLN A 19 -0.08 -35.83 -14.70
CA GLN A 19 -0.58 -35.25 -15.93
C GLN A 19 -1.68 -34.19 -15.66
N ASP A 20 -2.59 -34.46 -14.72
CA ASP A 20 -3.59 -33.48 -14.28
C ASP A 20 -2.93 -32.22 -13.69
N VAL A 21 -1.92 -32.39 -12.85
CA VAL A 21 -1.14 -31.28 -12.28
C VAL A 21 -0.43 -30.48 -13.38
N GLN A 22 0.14 -31.15 -14.39
CA GLN A 22 0.77 -30.49 -15.52
C GLN A 22 -0.22 -29.66 -16.33
N ASP A 23 -1.43 -30.17 -16.56
CA ASP A 23 -2.49 -29.45 -17.25
C ASP A 23 -2.95 -28.21 -16.46
N GLU A 24 -3.03 -28.31 -15.13
CA GLU A 24 -3.37 -27.18 -14.28
C GLU A 24 -2.28 -26.10 -14.25
N ILE A 25 -1.00 -26.50 -14.16
CA ILE A 25 0.14 -25.59 -14.29
C ILE A 25 0.06 -24.84 -15.62
N LYS A 26 -0.22 -25.54 -16.73
CA LYS A 26 -0.37 -24.91 -18.04
C LYS A 26 -1.48 -23.87 -18.05
N ARG A 27 -2.67 -24.20 -17.51
CA ARG A 27 -3.79 -23.23 -17.40
C ARG A 27 -3.42 -22.01 -16.57
N LEU A 28 -2.69 -22.20 -15.48
CA LEU A 28 -2.25 -21.10 -14.61
C LEU A 28 -1.22 -20.21 -15.31
N LEU A 29 -0.30 -20.79 -16.08
CA LEU A 29 0.65 -20.03 -16.90
C LEU A 29 -0.06 -19.21 -17.99
N ASP A 30 -1.02 -19.80 -18.70
CA ASP A 30 -1.84 -19.08 -19.70
C ASP A 30 -2.62 -17.92 -19.06
N LYS A 31 -3.13 -18.11 -17.84
CA LYS A 31 -3.81 -17.05 -17.08
C LYS A 31 -2.83 -15.97 -16.63
N GLN A 32 -1.64 -16.36 -16.21
CA GLN A 32 -0.58 -15.43 -15.81
C GLN A 32 -0.17 -14.53 -16.99
N GLU A 33 -0.01 -15.08 -18.19
CA GLU A 33 0.28 -14.33 -19.41
C GLU A 33 -0.79 -13.26 -19.69
N LYS A 34 -2.08 -13.65 -19.70
CA LYS A 34 -3.20 -12.71 -19.89
C LYS A 34 -3.24 -11.61 -18.84
N LEU A 35 -2.90 -11.93 -17.59
CA LEU A 35 -2.85 -10.94 -16.51
C LEU A 35 -1.68 -9.96 -16.67
N TYR A 36 -0.52 -10.43 -17.16
CA TYR A 36 0.60 -9.56 -17.47
C TYR A 36 0.31 -8.63 -18.64
N GLU A 37 -0.32 -9.12 -19.71
CA GLU A 37 -0.80 -8.27 -20.80
C GLU A 37 -1.73 -7.17 -20.28
N ARG A 38 -2.74 -7.57 -19.49
CA ARG A 38 -3.69 -6.60 -18.91
C ARG A 38 -3.01 -5.61 -17.96
N GLN A 39 -2.02 -6.05 -17.19
CA GLN A 39 -1.22 -5.18 -16.33
C GLN A 39 -0.44 -4.16 -17.17
N SER A 40 0.13 -4.56 -18.29
CA SER A 40 0.85 -3.67 -19.21
C SER A 40 -0.07 -2.62 -19.82
N GLU A 41 -1.26 -3.02 -20.28
CA GLU A 41 -2.28 -2.09 -20.79
C GLU A 41 -2.67 -1.05 -19.75
N LEU A 42 -2.99 -1.50 -18.52
CA LEU A 42 -3.39 -0.60 -17.44
C LEU A 42 -2.25 0.35 -17.03
N LYS A 43 -1.00 -0.11 -17.03
CA LYS A 43 0.16 0.74 -16.78
C LYS A 43 0.32 1.82 -17.86
N ALA A 44 0.19 1.46 -19.14
CA ALA A 44 0.25 2.43 -20.23
C ALA A 44 -0.88 3.47 -20.15
N VAL A 45 -2.09 3.04 -19.78
CA VAL A 45 -3.22 3.94 -19.53
C VAL A 45 -2.92 4.88 -18.35
N LEU A 46 -2.36 4.38 -17.25
CA LEU A 46 -1.95 5.21 -16.11
C LEU A 46 -0.87 6.23 -16.48
N GLU A 47 0.12 5.85 -17.29
CA GLU A 47 1.15 6.76 -17.80
C GLU A 47 0.52 7.89 -18.63
N SER A 48 -0.51 7.59 -19.44
CA SER A 48 -1.24 8.62 -20.19
C SER A 48 -2.04 9.59 -19.31
N TYR A 49 -2.49 9.15 -18.13
CA TYR A 49 -3.09 10.05 -17.14
C TYR A 49 -2.02 10.89 -16.42
N GLN A 50 -0.83 10.34 -16.19
CA GLN A 50 0.28 11.07 -15.57
C GLN A 50 0.86 12.17 -16.47
N ASP A 51 0.81 12.02 -17.79
CA ASP A 51 1.21 13.06 -18.73
C ASP A 51 0.26 14.28 -18.77
N LEU A 52 -0.98 14.14 -18.29
CA LEU A 52 -1.90 15.26 -18.06
C LEU A 52 -1.60 16.02 -16.76
N GLU A 53 -0.76 15.46 -15.89
CA GLU A 53 -0.37 16.05 -14.60
C GLU A 53 1.07 16.60 -14.58
N LYS A 54 1.76 16.76 -15.72
CA LYS A 54 3.00 17.56 -15.75
C LYS A 54 2.64 19.06 -15.61
N PRO A 55 2.87 19.72 -14.47
CA PRO A 55 2.69 21.16 -14.40
C PRO A 55 3.93 21.79 -15.00
N GLN A 56 3.71 22.63 -16.02
CA GLN A 56 4.67 23.65 -16.39
C GLN A 56 5.07 24.39 -15.12
N GLN A 57 6.38 24.41 -14.85
CA GLN A 57 7.01 25.43 -14.04
C GLN A 57 6.55 26.77 -14.60
N ASP A 58 5.63 27.43 -13.90
CA ASP A 58 5.50 28.88 -13.79
C ASP A 58 4.20 29.20 -13.02
N ASN A 59 4.37 29.57 -11.75
CA ASN A 59 3.39 30.28 -10.92
C ASN A 59 1.95 29.73 -10.84
N ALA A 60 1.63 28.77 -9.96
CA ALA A 60 0.23 28.47 -9.61
C ALA A 60 0.08 27.65 -8.30
N ALA A 61 -1.08 27.80 -7.67
CA ALA A 61 -1.54 27.11 -6.46
C ALA A 61 -1.32 25.57 -6.47
N PRO A 62 -1.14 24.93 -5.30
CA PRO A 62 -0.76 23.53 -5.23
C PRO A 62 -1.90 22.62 -5.72
N GLN A 63 -1.56 21.71 -6.64
CA GLN A 63 -2.37 20.55 -7.00
C GLN A 63 -2.57 19.66 -5.75
N PRO A 64 -3.67 18.88 -5.67
CA PRO A 64 -3.87 17.97 -4.54
C PRO A 64 -2.80 16.87 -4.56
N GLU A 65 -1.75 17.06 -3.76
CA GLU A 65 -0.71 16.06 -3.53
C GLU A 65 -1.34 14.80 -2.94
N ASN A 66 -0.99 13.64 -3.51
CA ASN A 66 -1.50 12.35 -3.05
C ASN A 66 -0.78 11.92 -1.76
N TRP A 67 -1.38 12.22 -0.63
CA TRP A 67 -0.86 11.85 0.69
C TRP A 67 -1.20 10.43 1.15
N SER A 68 -1.96 9.68 0.36
CA SER A 68 -2.30 8.28 0.67
C SER A 68 -1.22 7.30 0.19
N GLY A 69 -0.18 7.78 -0.51
CA GLY A 69 0.98 6.99 -0.96
C GLY A 69 1.84 6.44 0.19
N SER A 70 2.91 5.72 -0.16
CA SER A 70 3.90 5.24 0.83
C SER A 70 5.04 6.23 1.00
N PHE A 71 5.51 6.39 2.24
CA PHE A 71 6.55 7.33 2.64
C PHE A 71 7.64 6.63 3.45
N GLU A 72 8.83 7.21 3.47
CA GLU A 72 10.01 6.64 4.17
C GLU A 72 9.80 6.47 5.68
N TRP A 73 8.94 7.28 6.29
CA TRP A 73 8.62 7.24 7.72
C TRP A 73 7.45 6.30 8.09
N ASP A 74 6.79 5.64 7.11
CA ASP A 74 5.58 4.84 7.38
C ASP A 74 5.81 3.78 8.48
N ASN A 75 6.93 3.06 8.42
CA ASN A 75 7.23 1.97 9.37
C ASN A 75 7.43 2.48 10.80
N GLU A 76 8.17 3.58 10.96
CA GLU A 76 8.44 4.18 12.26
C GLU A 76 7.19 4.86 12.82
N ALA A 77 6.43 5.55 11.96
CA ALA A 77 5.15 6.14 12.31
C ALA A 77 4.17 5.09 12.84
N ASP A 78 4.10 3.93 12.20
CA ASP A 78 3.26 2.81 12.62
C ASP A 78 3.71 2.18 13.95
N ASP A 79 5.03 2.06 14.15
CA ASP A 79 5.61 1.58 15.41
C ASP A 79 5.25 2.51 16.58
N ILE A 80 5.52 3.81 16.44
CA ILE A 80 5.21 4.81 17.47
C ILE A 80 3.69 4.89 17.72
N ARG A 81 2.88 4.90 16.66
CA ARG A 81 1.41 4.88 16.77
C ARG A 81 0.93 3.70 17.61
N PHE A 82 1.47 2.52 17.36
CA PHE A 82 1.03 1.30 18.04
C PHE A 82 1.63 1.18 19.44
N ASN A 83 2.95 1.26 19.57
CA ASN A 83 3.67 0.95 20.81
C ASN A 83 3.67 2.11 21.83
N ILE A 84 3.66 3.37 21.37
CA ILE A 84 3.68 4.54 22.26
C ILE A 84 2.26 5.05 22.50
N PHE A 85 1.46 5.23 21.44
CA PHE A 85 0.11 5.75 21.58
C PHE A 85 -0.96 4.68 21.83
N GLY A 86 -0.65 3.39 21.66
CA GLY A 86 -1.63 2.31 21.84
C GLY A 86 -2.75 2.32 20.79
N ILE A 87 -2.52 2.92 19.62
CA ILE A 87 -3.54 3.10 18.58
C ILE A 87 -3.38 2.01 17.51
N PRO A 88 -4.36 1.10 17.34
CA PRO A 88 -4.23 -0.06 16.46
C PRO A 88 -4.26 0.31 14.96
N SER A 89 -4.96 1.39 14.60
CA SER A 89 -5.08 1.84 13.21
C SER A 89 -5.37 3.34 13.14
N TYR A 90 -5.00 3.95 12.03
CA TYR A 90 -5.39 5.33 11.73
C TYR A 90 -6.91 5.44 11.55
N ARG A 91 -7.48 6.53 12.04
CA ARG A 91 -8.82 6.98 11.64
C ARG A 91 -8.75 7.67 10.29
N ALA A 92 -9.93 7.92 9.71
CA ALA A 92 -10.08 8.60 8.43
C ALA A 92 -9.19 9.86 8.34
N ASN A 93 -8.44 9.96 7.25
CA ASN A 93 -7.55 11.06 6.87
C ASN A 93 -6.33 11.30 7.80
N GLN A 94 -6.18 10.59 8.92
CA GLN A 94 -5.06 10.86 9.84
C GLN A 94 -3.71 10.58 9.19
N ARG A 95 -3.59 9.48 8.44
CA ARG A 95 -2.34 9.10 7.76
C ARG A 95 -1.96 10.14 6.71
N GLU A 96 -2.93 10.55 5.90
CA GLU A 96 -2.76 11.59 4.89
C GLU A 96 -2.31 12.92 5.50
N ILE A 97 -2.94 13.35 6.59
CA ILE A 97 -2.56 14.58 7.31
C ILE A 97 -1.12 14.47 7.84
N ILE A 98 -0.77 13.34 8.46
CA ILE A 98 0.56 13.10 9.02
C ILE A 98 1.61 13.13 7.91
N ASN A 99 1.34 12.49 6.77
CA ASN A 99 2.24 12.49 5.62
C ASN A 99 2.46 13.90 5.05
N ALA A 100 1.41 14.71 4.96
CA ALA A 100 1.53 16.10 4.53
C ALA A 100 2.40 16.93 5.50
N VAL A 101 2.21 16.76 6.82
CA VAL A 101 3.00 17.44 7.85
C VAL A 101 4.46 17.00 7.84
N MET A 102 4.71 15.69 7.73
CA MET A 102 6.06 15.12 7.66
C MET A 102 6.81 15.57 6.40
N SER A 103 6.08 15.81 5.31
CA SER A 103 6.62 16.37 4.06
C SER A 103 6.85 17.89 4.10
N GLY A 104 6.67 18.52 5.26
CA GLY A 104 6.95 19.95 5.45
C GLY A 104 5.90 20.89 4.83
N ARG A 105 4.66 20.43 4.66
CA ARG A 105 3.56 21.24 4.10
C ARG A 105 2.74 21.89 5.23
N ASP A 106 2.19 23.06 4.94
CA ASP A 106 1.22 23.72 5.81
C ASP A 106 -0.15 23.04 5.66
N VAL A 107 -0.72 22.56 6.77
CA VAL A 107 -1.95 21.76 6.75
C VAL A 107 -3.03 22.38 7.64
N LEU A 108 -4.20 22.65 7.05
CA LEU A 108 -5.42 23.00 7.78
C LEU A 108 -6.27 21.75 8.00
N VAL A 109 -6.42 21.35 9.27
CA VAL A 109 -7.18 20.15 9.65
C VAL A 109 -8.57 20.53 10.17
N ILE A 110 -9.61 20.11 9.46
CA ILE A 110 -11.02 20.25 9.89
C ILE A 110 -11.55 18.86 10.25
N MET A 111 -11.66 18.59 11.55
CA MET A 111 -12.17 17.32 12.09
C MET A 111 -13.11 17.59 13.27
N ALA A 112 -14.16 16.77 13.40
CA ALA A 112 -15.06 16.83 14.54
C ALA A 112 -14.32 16.61 15.88
N ALA A 113 -14.93 17.05 16.98
CA ALA A 113 -14.46 16.71 18.32
C ALA A 113 -14.40 15.17 18.47
N GLY A 114 -13.35 14.66 19.11
CA GLY A 114 -13.09 13.21 19.20
C GLY A 114 -12.50 12.57 17.94
N GLY A 115 -12.42 13.28 16.80
CA GLY A 115 -11.89 12.76 15.53
C GLY A 115 -10.40 12.38 15.55
N GLY A 116 -9.67 12.67 16.63
CA GLY A 116 -8.26 12.30 16.77
C GLY A 116 -7.27 13.25 16.12
N LYS A 117 -7.65 14.53 15.92
CA LYS A 117 -6.76 15.58 15.40
C LYS A 117 -5.44 15.73 16.18
N SER A 118 -5.40 15.36 17.46
CA SER A 118 -4.19 15.46 18.28
C SER A 118 -3.05 14.57 17.80
N LEU A 119 -3.37 13.35 17.35
CA LEU A 119 -2.36 12.42 16.82
C LEU A 119 -1.65 13.03 15.60
N CYS A 120 -2.35 13.86 14.82
CA CYS A 120 -1.85 14.42 13.57
C CYS A 120 -0.69 15.42 13.75
N TYR A 121 -0.48 15.95 14.95
CA TYR A 121 0.71 16.76 15.29
C TYR A 121 1.59 16.09 16.34
N GLN A 122 1.04 15.21 17.18
CA GLN A 122 1.83 14.48 18.20
C GLN A 122 2.73 13.42 17.59
N LEU A 123 2.26 12.68 16.58
CA LEU A 123 3.08 11.66 15.93
C LEU A 123 4.25 12.29 15.15
N PRO A 124 4.03 13.33 14.30
CA PRO A 124 5.14 14.05 13.67
C PRO A 124 6.15 14.66 14.65
N ALA A 125 5.69 15.07 15.84
CA ALA A 125 6.58 15.63 16.87
C ALA A 125 7.58 14.62 17.44
N LEU A 126 7.28 13.32 17.36
CA LEU A 126 8.19 12.25 17.78
C LEU A 126 9.08 11.76 16.64
N LEU A 127 8.60 11.86 15.39
CA LEU A 127 9.33 11.41 14.20
C LEU A 127 10.36 12.42 13.67
N ARG A 128 10.24 13.69 14.07
CA ARG A 128 11.15 14.76 13.62
C ARG A 128 12.07 15.19 14.73
N ASP A 129 13.33 15.42 14.37
CA ASP A 129 14.26 16.12 15.25
C ASP A 129 13.75 17.54 15.54
N GLY A 130 13.80 17.95 16.81
CA GLY A 130 13.43 19.28 17.26
C GLY A 130 12.31 19.30 18.29
N ILE A 131 11.56 20.40 18.32
CA ILE A 131 10.49 20.65 19.29
C ILE A 131 9.22 21.06 18.54
N ALA A 132 8.09 20.42 18.87
CA ALA A 132 6.77 20.85 18.41
C ALA A 132 6.17 21.88 19.39
N LEU A 133 5.83 23.07 18.90
CA LEU A 133 5.11 24.10 19.66
C LEU A 133 3.61 23.98 19.41
N VAL A 134 2.83 23.80 20.48
CA VAL A 134 1.37 23.75 20.42
C VAL A 134 0.79 24.93 21.18
N ILE A 135 -0.02 25.74 20.50
CA ILE A 135 -0.69 26.91 21.10
C ILE A 135 -2.16 26.54 21.32
N SER A 136 -2.56 26.42 22.59
CA SER A 136 -3.95 26.24 23.01
C SER A 136 -4.51 27.56 23.54
N PRO A 137 -5.69 28.02 23.09
CA PRO A 137 -6.33 29.23 23.63
C PRO A 137 -6.99 29.03 24.99
N LEU A 138 -7.00 27.80 25.52
CA LEU A 138 -7.56 27.39 26.80
C LEU A 138 -6.45 26.78 27.67
#